data_AF-L9WAC4-F1
#
_entry.id   AF-L9WAC4-F1
#
_cell.length_a   1.000
_cell.length_b   1.000
_cell.length_c   1.000
_cell.angle_alpha   90.00
_cell.angle_beta   90.00
_cell.angle_gamma   90.00
#
_symmetry.space_group_name_H-M   'P 1'
#
loop_
_entity.id
_entity.type
_entity.pdbx_description
1 polymer ?
#
loop_
_entity_poly.entity_id
_entity_poly.type
_entity_poly.pdbx_seq_one_letter_code
_entity_poly.pdbx_strand_id
1 'polypeptide(L)'
;MSPDHPPIPRDKLPPGWGPADCCDDQFVYRHRQPAIELVADRTSADRSHPGLGLGRCWELRYRYALTDWTITEAIGRVSTRRAAVTGILECMHRIHDSIDEPADHGEVRDVLERVRFSDVIPDDLTPKG
;
A
#
# COMPACT_ATOMS: atom_id res chain seq x y z
N MET A 1 12.36 0.79 21.92
CA MET A 1 13.14 1.59 20.95
C MET A 1 12.79 1.05 19.59
N SER A 2 11.75 1.60 18.99
CA SER A 2 11.33 1.28 17.63
C SER A 2 12.31 1.96 16.68
N PRO A 3 12.68 1.36 15.55
CA PRO A 3 13.46 2.10 14.59
C PRO A 3 12.55 3.18 14.00
N ASP A 4 12.86 4.46 14.27
CA ASP A 4 12.36 5.62 13.52
C ASP A 4 12.79 5.60 12.04
N HIS A 5 13.25 4.44 11.55
CA HIS A 5 13.79 4.23 10.24
C HIS A 5 12.74 3.56 9.35
N PRO A 6 12.39 4.20 8.21
CA PRO A 6 11.46 3.62 7.26
C PRO A 6 12.00 2.28 6.75
N PRO A 7 11.13 1.26 6.57
CA PRO A 7 11.57 -0.10 6.24
C PRO A 7 12.19 -0.22 4.84
N ILE A 8 11.82 0.67 3.92
CA ILE A 8 12.46 0.86 2.61
C ILE A 8 13.39 2.08 2.71
N PRO A 9 14.71 1.88 2.54
CA PRO A 9 15.68 2.97 2.48
C PRO A 9 15.42 3.93 1.31
N ARG A 10 15.72 5.22 1.48
CA ARG A 10 15.48 6.26 0.46
C ARG A 10 16.21 6.00 -0.86
N ASP A 11 17.39 5.39 -0.82
CA ASP A 11 18.19 5.02 -2.00
C ASP A 11 17.59 3.86 -2.82
N LYS A 12 16.55 3.19 -2.29
CA LYS A 12 15.80 2.13 -2.98
C LYS A 12 14.47 2.61 -3.54
N LEU A 13 14.06 3.84 -3.24
CA LEU A 13 12.79 4.38 -3.71
C LEU A 13 12.92 4.86 -5.16
N PRO A 14 11.87 4.70 -5.99
CA PRO A 14 11.81 5.37 -7.28
C PRO A 14 11.83 6.89 -7.10
N PRO A 15 12.25 7.65 -8.13
CA PRO A 15 12.18 9.11 -8.13
C PRO A 15 10.80 9.63 -7.73
N GLY A 16 10.76 10.74 -7.01
CA GLY A 16 9.50 11.38 -6.57
C GLY A 16 8.89 10.81 -5.28
N TRP A 17 9.31 9.61 -4.85
CA TRP A 17 8.86 8.99 -3.60
C TRP A 17 9.72 9.35 -2.40
N GLY A 18 9.10 9.43 -1.23
CA GLY A 18 9.80 9.59 0.04
C GLY A 18 8.99 9.07 1.23
N PRO A 19 9.64 8.74 2.35
CA PRO A 19 8.93 8.38 3.57
C PRO A 19 8.14 9.58 4.09
N ALA A 20 6.89 9.36 4.48
CA ALA A 20 6.02 10.37 5.06
C ALA A 20 5.82 10.13 6.57
N ASP A 21 5.58 8.87 6.95
CA ASP A 21 5.41 8.46 8.35
C ASP A 21 5.85 7.00 8.52
N CYS A 22 6.31 6.62 9.71
CA CYS A 22 6.70 5.26 10.03
C CYS A 22 6.65 4.99 11.53
N CYS A 23 5.90 3.98 11.93
CA CYS A 23 5.89 3.38 13.26
C CYS A 23 5.89 1.84 13.14
N ASP A 24 5.85 1.13 14.27
CA ASP A 24 5.96 -0.33 14.27
C ASP A 24 4.81 -1.03 13.53
N ASP A 25 3.63 -0.44 13.58
CA ASP A 25 2.40 -1.00 13.03
C ASP A 25 1.92 -0.29 11.76
N GLN A 26 2.64 0.74 11.29
CA GLN A 26 2.27 1.45 10.06
C GLN A 26 3.50 2.07 9.39
N PHE A 27 3.53 2.07 8.06
CA PHE A 27 4.48 2.87 7.31
C PHE A 27 3.84 3.49 6.08
N VAL A 28 4.21 4.75 5.81
CA VAL A 28 3.63 5.59 4.78
C VAL A 28 4.73 6.17 3.91
N TYR A 29 4.51 6.08 2.61
CA TYR A 29 5.34 6.73 1.62
C TYR A 29 4.50 7.62 0.74
N ARG A 30 5.04 8.77 0.37
CA ARG A 30 4.34 9.79 -0.41
C ARG A 30 5.09 10.09 -1.70
N HIS A 31 4.35 10.18 -2.79
CA HIS A 31 4.80 10.76 -4.05
C HIS A 31 4.56 12.27 -4.03
N ARG A 32 5.53 13.05 -4.54
CA ARG A 32 5.45 14.52 -4.47
C ARG A 32 4.38 15.11 -5.38
N GLN A 33 4.29 14.63 -6.63
CA GLN A 33 3.35 15.16 -7.62
C GLN A 33 2.92 14.06 -8.59
N PRO A 34 1.63 13.68 -8.64
CA PRO A 34 0.56 14.10 -7.73
C PRO A 34 0.79 13.57 -6.31
N ALA A 35 0.05 14.14 -5.36
CA ALA A 35 0.07 13.75 -3.95
C ALA A 35 -0.62 12.40 -3.74
N ILE A 36 0.14 11.33 -3.99
CA ILE A 36 -0.25 9.95 -3.71
C ILE A 36 0.43 9.52 -2.42
N GLU A 37 -0.31 8.89 -1.52
CA GLU A 37 0.28 8.17 -0.40
C GLU A 37 0.05 6.67 -0.55
N LEU A 38 1.06 5.88 -0.26
CA LEU A 38 0.99 4.44 -0.14
C LEU A 38 1.19 4.09 1.33
N VAL A 39 0.19 3.42 1.91
CA VAL A 39 0.11 3.12 3.34
C VAL A 39 0.09 1.60 3.51
N ALA A 40 0.97 1.09 4.36
CA ALA A 40 0.86 -0.26 4.89
C ALA A 40 0.50 -0.16 6.37
N ASP A 41 -0.64 -0.73 6.73
CA ASP A 41 -1.21 -0.63 8.07
C ASP A 41 -1.39 -2.03 8.65
N ARG A 42 -0.89 -2.28 9.85
CA ARG A 42 -1.04 -3.56 10.52
C ARG A 42 -2.39 -3.62 11.20
N THR A 43 -3.29 -4.43 10.66
CA THR A 43 -4.67 -4.54 11.13
C THR A 43 -4.92 -5.88 11.82
N SER A 44 -5.97 -5.94 12.63
CA SER A 44 -6.44 -7.23 13.14
C SER A 44 -6.99 -8.07 12.00
N ALA A 45 -6.62 -9.35 12.00
CA ALA A 45 -7.15 -10.33 11.06
C ALA A 45 -8.50 -10.91 11.54
N ASP A 46 -9.15 -10.31 12.54
CA ASP A 46 -10.49 -10.73 13.03
C ASP A 46 -11.60 -10.70 11.95
N ARG A 47 -11.30 -10.17 10.75
CA ARG A 47 -12.14 -10.26 9.54
C ARG A 47 -11.44 -10.94 8.35
N SER A 48 -10.24 -11.44 8.55
CA SER A 48 -9.37 -12.05 7.54
C SER A 48 -9.30 -13.54 7.81
N HIS A 49 -10.36 -14.24 7.39
CA HIS A 49 -10.54 -15.68 7.38
C HIS A 49 -10.18 -16.47 8.65
N PRO A 50 -11.17 -17.09 9.35
CA PRO A 50 -10.89 -18.04 10.42
C PRO A 50 -10.09 -19.29 9.97
N GLY A 51 -9.94 -19.53 8.66
CA GLY A 51 -9.22 -20.67 8.10
C GLY A 51 -7.70 -20.58 8.09
N LEU A 52 -7.12 -19.37 8.26
CA LEU A 52 -5.66 -19.20 8.26
C LEU A 52 -5.05 -19.10 9.67
N GLY A 53 -5.88 -18.97 10.71
CA GLY A 53 -5.41 -18.83 12.10
C GLY A 53 -4.55 -17.59 12.35
N LEU A 54 -4.56 -16.61 11.43
CA LEU A 54 -3.81 -15.37 11.56
C LEU A 54 -4.57 -14.41 12.48
N GLY A 55 -3.90 -13.92 13.52
CA GLY A 55 -4.45 -12.87 14.40
C GLY A 55 -4.22 -11.45 13.88
N ARG A 56 -3.31 -11.25 12.91
CA ARG A 56 -2.99 -9.94 12.32
C ARG A 56 -2.58 -10.07 10.86
N CYS A 57 -2.82 -9.01 10.09
CA CYS A 57 -2.35 -8.86 8.72
C CYS A 57 -1.86 -7.43 8.46
N TRP A 58 -1.32 -7.20 7.27
CA TRP A 58 -1.00 -5.88 6.75
C TRP A 58 -1.95 -5.55 5.62
N GLU A 59 -2.71 -4.47 5.76
CA GLU A 59 -3.54 -3.92 4.69
C GLU A 59 -2.76 -2.83 3.96
N LEU A 60 -2.63 -3.00 2.65
CA LEU A 60 -2.02 -2.02 1.76
C LEU A 60 -3.12 -1.14 1.21
N ARG A 61 -2.95 0.16 1.33
CA ARG A 61 -3.89 1.18 0.84
C ARG A 61 -3.15 2.23 0.05
N TYR A 62 -3.86 2.88 -0.85
CA TYR A 62 -3.41 4.15 -1.41
C TYR A 62 -4.35 5.28 -1.00
N ARG A 63 -3.80 6.48 -0.90
CA ARG A 63 -4.55 7.73 -0.77
C ARG A 63 -4.23 8.64 -1.93
N TYR A 64 -5.26 9.24 -2.49
CA TYR A 64 -5.15 10.21 -3.57
C TYR A 64 -5.79 11.51 -3.12
N ALA A 65 -4.96 12.56 -2.98
CA ALA A 65 -5.45 13.89 -2.65
C ALA A 65 -5.83 14.64 -3.94
N LEU A 66 -7.11 14.95 -4.06
CA LEU A 66 -7.68 15.83 -5.07
C LEU A 66 -8.08 17.10 -4.32
N THR A 67 -7.74 18.28 -4.83
CA THR A 67 -8.08 19.62 -4.30
C THR A 67 -8.69 19.69 -2.88
N ASP A 68 -9.95 19.28 -2.69
CA ASP A 68 -10.72 19.38 -1.43
C ASP A 68 -11.05 18.04 -0.73
N TRP A 69 -10.68 16.89 -1.31
CA TRP A 69 -11.01 15.54 -0.81
C TRP A 69 -9.87 14.55 -0.96
N THR A 70 -9.81 13.58 -0.04
CA THR A 70 -8.83 12.48 -0.10
C THR A 70 -9.58 11.18 -0.33
N ILE A 71 -9.32 10.52 -1.46
CA ILE A 71 -9.79 9.17 -1.73
C ILE A 71 -8.84 8.21 -1.03
N THR A 72 -9.37 7.19 -0.34
CA THR A 72 -8.58 6.10 0.24
C THR A 72 -9.17 4.78 -0.20
N GLU A 73 -8.37 3.92 -0.82
CA GLU A 73 -8.80 2.59 -1.25
C GLU A 73 -7.79 1.52 -0.83
N ALA A 74 -8.30 0.33 -0.56
CA ALA A 74 -7.48 -0.85 -0.28
C ALA A 74 -6.96 -1.44 -1.60
N ILE A 75 -5.67 -1.77 -1.61
CA ILE A 75 -5.00 -2.45 -2.74
C ILE A 75 -5.01 -3.96 -2.51
N GLY A 76 -4.82 -4.38 -1.26
CA GLY A 76 -4.84 -5.78 -0.86
C GLY A 76 -4.31 -6.01 0.54
N ARG A 77 -4.35 -7.27 0.97
CA ARG A 77 -3.89 -7.70 2.30
C ARG A 77 -2.79 -8.75 2.18
N VAL A 78 -1.80 -8.65 3.04
CA VAL A 78 -0.68 -9.60 3.11
C VAL A 78 -0.40 -10.01 4.55
N SER A 79 0.12 -11.22 4.74
CA SER A 79 0.28 -11.80 6.08
C SER A 79 1.53 -11.34 6.84
N THR A 80 2.54 -10.80 6.15
CA THR A 80 3.82 -10.44 6.76
C THR A 80 4.23 -8.99 6.49
N ARG A 81 5.00 -8.39 7.42
CA ARG A 81 5.57 -7.05 7.23
C ARG A 81 6.49 -7.02 6.00
N ARG A 82 7.26 -8.08 5.76
CA ARG A 82 8.13 -8.18 4.58
C ARG A 82 7.32 -8.15 3.28
N ALA A 83 6.23 -8.91 3.21
CA ALA A 83 5.33 -8.87 2.06
C ALA A 83 4.72 -7.48 1.87
N ALA A 84 4.40 -6.77 2.96
CA ALA A 84 3.91 -5.40 2.89
C ALA A 84 4.97 -4.43 2.33
N VAL A 85 6.22 -4.52 2.81
CA VAL A 85 7.35 -3.73 2.31
C VAL A 85 7.56 -3.96 0.81
N THR A 86 7.63 -5.23 0.39
CA THR A 86 7.78 -5.58 -1.02
C THR A 86 6.59 -5.10 -1.85
N GLY A 87 5.36 -5.23 -1.33
CA GLY A 87 4.15 -4.80 -2.02
C GLY A 87 4.10 -3.29 -2.23
N ILE A 88 4.38 -2.50 -1.19
CA ILE A 88 4.46 -1.05 -1.29
C ILE A 88 5.54 -0.62 -2.29
N LEU A 89 6.72 -1.24 -2.26
CA LEU A 89 7.79 -0.92 -3.21
C LEU A 89 7.39 -1.24 -4.66
N GLU A 90 6.77 -2.39 -4.91
CA GLU A 90 6.24 -2.74 -6.23
C GLU A 90 5.18 -1.73 -6.69
N CYS A 91 4.26 -1.31 -5.80
CA CYS A 91 3.29 -0.27 -6.11
C CYS A 91 3.96 1.04 -6.53
N MET A 92 5.03 1.48 -5.85
CA MET A 92 5.77 2.68 -6.23
C MET A 92 6.39 2.56 -7.61
N HIS A 93 7.03 1.41 -7.90
CA HIS A 93 7.63 1.16 -9.21
C HIS A 93 6.56 1.16 -10.30
N ARG A 94 5.42 0.51 -10.09
CA ARG A 94 4.35 0.50 -11.08
C ARG A 94 3.76 1.88 -11.35
N ILE A 95 3.53 2.68 -10.30
CA ILE A 95 3.06 4.06 -10.47
C ILE A 95 4.11 4.88 -11.23
N HIS A 96 5.39 4.76 -10.86
CA HIS A 96 6.49 5.47 -11.51
C HIS A 96 6.66 5.08 -12.99
N ASP A 97 6.60 3.79 -13.31
CA ASP A 97 6.84 3.29 -14.67
C ASP A 97 5.64 3.48 -15.61
N SER A 98 4.42 3.56 -15.04
CA SER A 98 3.19 3.62 -15.85
C SER A 98 2.67 5.04 -16.05
N ILE A 99 3.06 6.00 -15.22
CA ILE A 99 2.44 7.32 -15.21
C ILE A 99 3.50 8.43 -15.06
N ASP A 100 3.76 9.16 -16.14
CA ASP A 100 4.66 10.33 -16.15
C ASP A 100 4.13 11.45 -15.22
N GLU A 101 2.82 11.69 -15.23
CA GLU A 101 2.09 12.55 -14.29
C GLU A 101 0.67 12.01 -14.07
N PRO A 102 0.38 11.32 -12.94
CA PRO A 102 -0.97 10.86 -12.68
C PRO A 102 -1.92 12.04 -12.50
N ALA A 103 -2.80 12.22 -13.48
CA ALA A 103 -3.79 13.29 -13.48
C ALA A 103 -5.08 12.84 -12.76
N ASP A 104 -5.35 11.54 -12.72
CA ASP A 104 -6.59 11.00 -12.19
C ASP A 104 -6.40 9.77 -11.27
N HIS A 105 -7.31 9.65 -10.29
CA HIS A 105 -7.38 8.52 -9.36
C HIS A 105 -7.62 7.18 -10.08
N GLY A 106 -8.36 7.19 -11.21
CA GLY A 106 -8.67 5.98 -11.97
C GLY A 106 -7.42 5.33 -12.56
N GLU A 107 -6.48 6.13 -13.07
CA GLU A 107 -5.20 5.64 -13.60
C GLU A 107 -4.36 4.98 -12.50
N VAL A 108 -4.30 5.61 -11.32
CA VAL A 108 -3.59 5.06 -10.17
C VAL A 108 -4.21 3.73 -9.74
N ARG A 109 -5.54 3.65 -9.66
CA ARG A 109 -6.26 2.42 -9.31
C ARG A 109 -5.95 1.30 -10.31
N ASP A 110 -6.09 1.57 -11.61
CA ASP A 110 -5.87 0.59 -12.67
C ASP A 110 -4.43 0.04 -12.65
N VAL A 111 -3.45 0.88 -12.34
CA VAL A 111 -2.05 0.46 -12.18
C VAL A 111 -1.89 -0.44 -10.95
N LEU A 112 -2.52 -0.08 -9.83
CA LEU A 112 -2.42 -0.82 -8.58
C LEU A 112 -3.13 -2.18 -8.62
N GLU A 113 -4.25 -2.32 -9.34
CA GLU A 113 -4.94 -3.61 -9.54
C GLU A 113 -4.09 -4.66 -10.28
N ARG A 114 -3.10 -4.20 -11.05
CA ARG A 114 -2.17 -5.09 -11.78
C ARG A 114 -0.99 -5.56 -10.93
N VAL A 115 -0.82 -5.00 -9.73
CA VAL A 115 0.22 -5.44 -8.80
C VAL A 115 -0.10 -6.86 -8.32
N ARG A 116 0.95 -7.66 -8.14
CA ARG A 116 0.86 -9.02 -7.61
C ARG A 116 1.67 -9.07 -6.33
N PHE A 117 0.98 -9.28 -5.21
CA PHE A 117 1.64 -9.39 -3.91
C PHE A 117 2.05 -10.84 -3.63
N SER A 118 3.14 -10.98 -2.88
CA SER A 118 3.47 -12.25 -2.24
C SER A 118 2.65 -12.40 -0.95
N ASP A 119 2.34 -13.62 -0.55
CA ASP A 119 1.63 -13.91 0.72
C ASP A 119 0.28 -13.18 0.86
N VAL A 120 -0.45 -13.04 -0.27
CA VAL A 120 -1.79 -12.46 -0.32
C VAL A 120 -2.72 -13.23 0.61
N ILE A 121 -3.41 -12.48 1.46
CA ILE A 121 -4.59 -12.98 2.15
C ILE A 121 -5.78 -12.68 1.23
N PRO A 122 -6.57 -13.69 0.83
CA PRO A 122 -7.77 -13.44 0.05
C PRO A 122 -8.69 -12.46 0.78
N ASP A 123 -9.44 -11.66 0.04
CA ASP A 123 -10.53 -10.87 0.61
C ASP A 123 -11.84 -11.64 0.45
N ASP A 124 -12.50 -11.96 1.57
CA ASP A 124 -13.89 -12.44 1.57
C ASP A 124 -14.84 -11.25 1.33
N LEU A 125 -14.79 -10.71 0.11
CA LEU A 125 -15.85 -9.90 -0.49
C LEU A 125 -16.05 -10.34 -1.94
N THR A 126 -16.27 -11.64 -2.14
CA THR A 126 -17.09 -12.11 -3.25
C THR A 126 -18.29 -12.88 -2.72
N PRO A 127 -19.48 -12.28 -2.67
CA PRO A 127 -20.63 -12.96 -3.24
C PRO A 127 -20.56 -12.80 -4.75
N LYS A 128 -20.28 -13.90 -5.45
CA LYS A 128 -20.88 -14.09 -6.78
C LYS A 128 -22.39 -14.09 -6.57
N GLY A 129 -23.10 -13.16 -7.20
CA GLY A 129 -24.58 -13.10 -7.19
C GLY A 129 -25.07 -11.94 -8.00
#